data_AF-A0A1V1ZDN3-F1
#
_entry.id   AF-A0A1V1ZDN3-F1
#
_cell.length_a   1.000
_cell.length_b   1.000
_cell.length_c   1.000
_cell.angle_alpha   90.00
_cell.angle_beta   90.00
_cell.angle_gamma   90.00
#
_symmetry.space_group_name_H-M   'P 1'
#
loop_
_entity.id
_entity.type
_entity.pdbx_description
1 polymer ?
#
loop_
_entity_poly.entity_id
_entity_poly.type
_entity_poly.pdbx_seq_one_letter_code
_entity_poly.pdbx_strand_id
1 'polypeptide(L)'
;MNLIQKYSKFIPYLYFLSVIAFWFTDVNRHLGIEAYPILIFALPFVWQLIKPSKQLNFSLGITFVCLSSYMIWAYLSDALNIIQFSGFIKRFVLYSGLFVFANFIMSLWMIRNSIKKSF
;
A
#
# COMPACT_ATOMS: atom_id res chain seq x y z
N MET A 1 22.21 -17.72 -0.80
CA MET A 1 21.92 -16.27 -1.01
C MET A 1 21.14 -15.97 -2.29
N ASN A 2 21.32 -16.69 -3.41
CA ASN A 2 20.60 -16.40 -4.67
C ASN A 2 19.07 -16.61 -4.63
N LEU A 3 18.57 -17.58 -3.85
CA LEU A 3 17.13 -17.84 -3.75
C LEU A 3 16.39 -16.71 -3.01
N ILE A 4 16.94 -16.24 -1.89
CA ILE A 4 16.34 -15.16 -1.09
C ILE A 4 16.21 -13.88 -1.93
N GLN A 5 17.27 -13.52 -2.68
CA GLN A 5 17.24 -12.37 -3.59
C GLN A 5 16.26 -12.55 -4.76
N LYS A 6 16.08 -13.79 -5.24
CA LYS A 6 15.14 -14.10 -6.33
C LYS A 6 13.68 -13.91 -5.92
N TYR A 7 13.32 -14.25 -4.67
CA TYR A 7 11.94 -14.17 -4.18
C TYR A 7 11.64 -12.87 -3.41
N SER A 8 12.66 -12.16 -2.91
CA SER A 8 12.45 -10.89 -2.18
C SER A 8 11.74 -9.82 -3.01
N LYS A 9 11.83 -9.91 -4.34
CA LYS A 9 11.12 -9.00 -5.25
C LYS A 9 9.59 -9.07 -5.14
N PHE A 10 9.05 -10.16 -4.58
CA PHE A 10 7.60 -10.34 -4.41
C PHE A 10 7.05 -9.83 -3.08
N ILE A 11 7.93 -9.47 -2.14
CA ILE A 11 7.55 -8.99 -0.81
C ILE A 11 6.55 -7.83 -0.87
N PRO A 12 6.73 -6.80 -1.72
CA PRO A 12 5.78 -5.70 -1.78
C PRO A 12 4.37 -6.14 -2.18
N TYR A 13 4.22 -7.05 -3.13
CA TYR A 13 2.89 -7.49 -3.57
C TYR A 13 2.21 -8.34 -2.50
N LEU A 14 2.94 -9.25 -1.85
CA LEU A 14 2.41 -10.04 -0.73
C LEU A 14 1.99 -9.14 0.44
N TYR A 15 2.75 -8.07 0.70
CA TYR A 15 2.38 -7.05 1.66
C TYR A 15 1.05 -6.38 1.29
N PHE A 16 0.92 -5.84 0.08
CA PHE A 16 -0.32 -5.16 -0.34
C PHE A 16 -1.53 -6.10 -0.36
N LEU A 17 -1.36 -7.37 -0.75
CA LEU A 17 -2.43 -8.36 -0.68
C LEU A 17 -2.85 -8.64 0.76
N SER A 18 -1.90 -8.73 1.70
CA SER A 18 -2.20 -8.94 3.11
C SER A 18 -2.95 -7.75 3.70
N VAL A 19 -2.55 -6.54 3.32
CA VAL A 19 -3.23 -5.30 3.67
C VAL A 19 -4.67 -5.28 3.16
N ILE A 20 -4.88 -5.63 1.89
CA ILE A 20 -6.21 -5.68 1.27
C ILE A 20 -7.09 -6.75 1.93
N ALA A 21 -6.53 -7.92 2.22
CA ALA A 21 -7.25 -8.99 2.91
C ALA A 21 -7.64 -8.61 4.35
N PHE A 22 -6.74 -7.95 5.08
CA PHE A 22 -7.03 -7.42 6.41
C PHE A 22 -8.17 -6.40 6.35
N TRP A 23 -8.07 -5.42 5.46
CA TRP A 23 -9.08 -4.37 5.35
C TRP A 23 -10.43 -4.91 4.86
N PHE A 24 -10.43 -5.83 3.90
CA PHE A 24 -11.65 -6.53 3.47
C PHE A 24 -12.29 -7.27 4.65
N THR A 25 -11.51 -8.00 5.45
CA THR A 25 -12.05 -8.77 6.59
C THR A 25 -12.69 -7.85 7.63
N ASP A 26 -12.05 -6.73 7.94
CA ASP A 26 -12.57 -5.74 8.88
C ASP A 26 -13.88 -5.09 8.37
N VAL A 27 -13.87 -4.58 7.13
CA VAL A 27 -15.03 -3.92 6.53
C VAL A 27 -16.18 -4.91 6.31
N ASN A 28 -15.90 -6.13 5.87
CA ASN A 28 -16.92 -7.15 5.65
C ASN A 28 -17.66 -7.52 6.94
N ARG A 29 -17.00 -7.47 8.11
CA ARG A 29 -17.65 -7.69 9.41
C ARG A 29 -18.66 -6.59 9.77
N HIS A 30 -18.48 -5.38 9.27
CA HIS A 30 -19.30 -4.22 9.62
C HIS A 30 -20.32 -3.82 8.54
N LEU A 31 -19.98 -4.01 7.25
CA LEU A 31 -20.72 -3.50 6.10
C LEU A 31 -21.11 -4.60 5.08
N GLY A 32 -20.66 -5.84 5.26
CA GLY A 32 -21.03 -6.99 4.43
C GLY A 32 -20.69 -6.80 2.95
N ILE A 33 -21.70 -6.79 2.08
CA ILE A 33 -21.56 -6.77 0.61
C ILE A 33 -20.78 -5.53 0.12
N GLU A 34 -20.85 -4.40 0.82
CA GLU A 34 -20.11 -3.19 0.46
C GLU A 34 -18.59 -3.33 0.59
N ALA A 35 -18.09 -4.41 1.21
CA ALA A 35 -16.66 -4.70 1.31
C ALA A 35 -16.06 -5.27 0.02
N TYR A 36 -16.86 -5.90 -0.86
CA TYR A 36 -16.35 -6.62 -2.03
C TYR A 36 -15.59 -5.76 -3.07
N PRO A 37 -15.94 -4.47 -3.28
CA PRO A 37 -15.11 -3.57 -4.10
C PRO A 37 -13.64 -3.48 -3.64
N ILE A 38 -13.35 -3.71 -2.35
CA ILE A 38 -11.98 -3.71 -1.83
C ILE A 38 -11.13 -4.81 -2.48
N LEU A 39 -11.73 -5.97 -2.77
CA LEU A 39 -11.03 -7.09 -3.42
C LEU A 39 -10.61 -6.77 -4.86
N ILE A 40 -11.27 -5.83 -5.53
CA ILE A 40 -10.89 -5.39 -6.89
C ILE A 40 -9.49 -4.76 -6.86
N PHE A 41 -9.12 -4.07 -5.77
CA PHE A 41 -7.77 -3.54 -5.60
C PHE A 41 -6.69 -4.61 -5.47
N ALA A 42 -7.03 -5.86 -5.15
CA ALA A 42 -6.07 -6.96 -5.08
C ALA A 42 -5.61 -7.41 -6.48
N LEU A 43 -6.47 -7.28 -7.50
CA LEU A 43 -6.21 -7.74 -8.86
C LEU A 43 -4.85 -7.32 -9.44
N PRO A 44 -4.45 -6.03 -9.42
CA PRO A 44 -3.15 -5.62 -9.94
C PRO A 44 -1.97 -6.29 -9.21
N PHE A 45 -2.10 -6.57 -7.92
CA PHE A 45 -1.05 -7.22 -7.13
C PHE A 45 -0.99 -8.74 -7.36
N VAL A 46 -2.14 -9.40 -7.47
CA VAL A 46 -2.22 -10.82 -7.89
C VAL A 46 -1.61 -10.98 -9.28
N TRP A 47 -1.94 -10.08 -10.20
CA TRP A 47 -1.38 -10.12 -11.56
C TRP A 47 0.14 -10.01 -11.56
N GLN A 48 0.74 -9.17 -10.70
CA GLN A 48 2.19 -9.07 -10.56
C GLN A 48 2.87 -10.34 -10.03
N LEU A 49 2.17 -11.16 -9.23
CA LEU A 49 2.68 -12.44 -8.77
C LEU A 49 2.70 -13.49 -9.88
N ILE A 50 1.66 -13.52 -10.72
CA ILE A 50 1.50 -14.52 -11.79
C ILE A 50 2.34 -14.13 -13.01
N LYS A 51 2.19 -12.89 -13.48
CA LYS A 51 2.83 -12.37 -14.68
C LYS A 51 3.41 -10.98 -14.41
N PRO A 52 4.65 -10.90 -13.91
CA PRO A 52 5.25 -9.62 -13.57
C PRO A 52 5.36 -8.72 -14.80
N SER A 53 4.96 -7.46 -14.63
CA SER A 53 5.01 -6.44 -15.67
C SER A 53 5.69 -5.20 -15.14
N LYS A 54 6.77 -4.77 -15.80
CA LYS A 54 7.55 -3.59 -15.39
C LYS A 54 6.71 -2.31 -15.42
N GLN A 55 5.88 -2.12 -16.44
CA GLN A 55 5.02 -0.94 -16.56
C GLN A 55 3.98 -0.88 -15.44
N LEU A 56 3.29 -2.01 -15.19
CA LEU A 56 2.30 -2.08 -14.11
C LEU A 56 2.97 -1.92 -12.74
N ASN A 57 4.15 -2.52 -12.53
CA ASN A 57 4.87 -2.43 -11.26
C ASN A 57 5.32 -1.00 -10.97
N PHE A 58 5.81 -0.29 -11.99
CA PHE A 58 6.21 1.10 -11.88
C PHE A 58 5.02 2.02 -11.64
N SER A 59 3.90 1.82 -12.34
CA SER A 59 2.67 2.59 -12.17
C SER A 59 2.07 2.43 -10.77
N LEU A 60 1.97 1.18 -10.28
CA LEU A 60 1.54 0.89 -8.91
C LEU A 60 2.52 1.50 -7.89
N GLY A 61 3.83 1.37 -8.13
CA GLY A 61 4.84 1.97 -7.26
C GLY A 61 4.66 3.49 -7.13
N ILE A 62 4.51 4.21 -8.25
CA ILE A 62 4.31 5.67 -8.22
C ILE A 62 3.00 6.04 -7.54
N THR A 63 1.89 5.41 -7.92
CA THR A 63 0.57 5.74 -7.37
C THR A 63 0.54 5.60 -5.85
N PHE A 64 1.06 4.49 -5.31
CA PHE A 64 1.10 4.31 -3.86
C PHE A 64 2.17 5.16 -3.16
N VAL A 65 3.30 5.48 -3.80
CA VAL A 65 4.25 6.48 -3.27
C VAL A 65 3.57 7.85 -3.16
N CYS A 66 2.87 8.31 -4.19
CA CYS A 66 2.17 9.59 -4.17
C CYS A 66 1.08 9.61 -3.09
N LEU A 67 0.25 8.57 -3.03
CA LEU A 67 -0.83 8.47 -2.05
C LEU A 67 -0.29 8.46 -0.62
N SER A 68 0.72 7.63 -0.33
CA SER A 68 1.32 7.57 1.01
C SER A 68 2.05 8.85 1.37
N SER A 69 2.75 9.49 0.42
CA SER A 69 3.38 10.81 0.65
C SER A 69 2.35 11.87 1.01
N TYR A 70 1.21 11.90 0.31
CA TYR A 70 0.12 12.81 0.61
C TYR A 70 -0.43 12.59 2.03
N MET A 71 -0.64 11.33 2.43
CA MET A 71 -1.09 11.00 3.78
C MET A 71 -0.07 11.38 4.86
N ILE A 72 1.23 11.19 4.60
CA ILE A 72 2.31 11.64 5.49
C ILE A 72 2.24 13.16 5.67
N TRP A 73 2.12 13.93 4.58
CA TRP A 73 1.97 15.38 4.65
C TRP A 73 0.72 15.82 5.42
N ALA A 74 -0.41 15.15 5.19
CA ALA A 74 -1.64 15.41 5.95
C ALA A 74 -1.44 15.20 7.46
N TYR A 75 -0.74 14.13 7.84
CA TYR A 75 -0.40 13.86 9.24
C TYR A 75 0.52 14.92 9.84
N LEU A 76 1.61 15.30 9.14
CA LEU A 76 2.49 16.36 9.62
C LEU A 76 1.75 17.70 9.77
N SER A 77 0.83 18.01 8.85
CA SER A 77 0.02 19.24 8.91
C SER A 77 -0.88 19.28 10.15
N ASP A 78 -1.52 18.16 10.51
CA ASP A 78 -2.32 18.05 11.73
C ASP A 78 -1.46 18.12 13.00
N ALA A 79 -0.31 17.43 13.00
CA ALA A 79 0.61 17.40 14.14
C ALA A 79 1.20 18.79 14.45
N LEU A 80 1.42 19.60 13.42
CA LEU A 80 1.88 20.99 13.53
C LEU A 80 0.72 21.99 13.76
N ASN A 81 -0.52 21.51 13.88
CA ASN A 81 -1.74 22.32 14.00
C ASN A 81 -1.92 23.36 12.87
N ILE A 82 -1.38 23.10 11.67
CA ILE A 82 -1.56 23.96 10.49
C ILE A 82 -3.00 23.82 9.97
N ILE A 83 -3.55 22.61 10.00
CA ILE A 83 -4.93 22.28 9.67
C ILE A 83 -5.49 21.41 10.79
N GLN A 84 -6.66 21.74 11.32
CA GLN A 84 -7.31 20.93 12.37
C GLN A 84 -8.23 19.89 11.74
N PHE A 85 -7.84 18.61 11.78
CA PHE A 85 -8.73 17.52 11.39
C PHE A 85 -9.68 17.15 12.54
N SER A 86 -10.86 16.61 12.19
CA SER A 86 -11.82 16.14 13.19
C SER A 86 -11.24 14.99 14.03
N GLY A 87 -11.73 14.83 15.27
CA GLY A 87 -11.20 13.81 16.20
C GLY A 87 -11.26 12.36 15.68
N PHE A 88 -12.20 12.06 14.78
CA PHE A 88 -12.29 10.77 14.08
C PHE A 88 -11.11 10.58 13.10
N ILE A 89 -10.84 11.57 12.26
CA ILE A 89 -9.72 11.55 11.30
C ILE A 89 -8.40 11.46 12.06
N LYS A 90 -8.26 12.20 13.16
CA LYS A 90 -7.06 12.18 14.00
C LYS A 90 -6.75 10.79 14.55
N ARG A 91 -7.76 10.07 15.07
CA ARG A 91 -7.59 8.67 15.53
C ARG A 91 -7.27 7.72 14.37
N PHE A 92 -7.99 7.84 13.26
CA PHE A 92 -7.76 7.00 12.09
C PHE A 92 -6.32 7.15 11.57
N VAL A 93 -5.82 8.38 11.44
CA VAL A 93 -4.47 8.68 10.96
C VAL A 93 -3.41 8.24 11.96
N LEU A 94 -3.62 8.39 13.27
CA LEU A 94 -2.62 8.03 14.29
C LEU A 94 -2.45 6.51 14.42
N TYR A 95 -3.55 5.74 14.42
CA TYR A 95 -3.46 4.27 14.40
C TYR A 95 -2.97 3.71 13.05
N SER A 96 -3.17 4.44 11.95
CA SER A 96 -2.68 4.05 10.62
C SER A 96 -1.31 4.63 10.24
N GLY A 97 -0.67 5.46 11.07
CA GLY A 97 0.58 6.13 10.70
C GLY A 97 1.72 5.16 10.35
N LEU A 98 1.90 4.10 11.15
CA LEU A 98 2.87 3.03 10.85
C LEU A 98 2.53 2.31 9.54
N PHE A 99 1.25 2.13 9.26
CA PHE A 99 0.77 1.49 8.04
C PHE A 99 0.99 2.38 6.81
N VAL A 100 0.83 3.70 6.92
CA VAL A 100 1.14 4.66 5.86
C VAL A 100 2.64 4.64 5.53
N PHE A 101 3.51 4.61 6.54
CA PHE A 101 4.96 4.50 6.34
C PHE A 101 5.36 3.16 5.71
N ALA A 102 4.76 2.04 6.15
CA ALA A 102 5.00 0.74 5.54
C ALA A 102 4.56 0.71 4.07
N ASN A 103 3.41 1.31 3.73
CA ASN A 103 2.96 1.47 2.34
C ASN A 103 3.98 2.26 1.52
N PHE A 104 4.50 3.37 2.05
CA PHE A 104 5.51 4.17 1.37
C PHE A 104 6.79 3.37 1.07
N ILE A 105 7.32 2.65 2.06
CA ILE A 105 8.53 1.82 1.91
C ILE A 105 8.32 0.72 0.86
N MET A 106 7.20 0.01 0.92
CA MET A 106 6.90 -1.08 -0.02
C MET A 106 6.70 -0.56 -1.44
N SER A 107 6.10 0.62 -1.60
CA SER A 107 5.93 1.27 -2.90
C SER A 107 7.27 1.72 -3.50
N LEU A 108 8.17 2.28 -2.68
CA LEU A 108 9.55 2.59 -3.11
C LEU A 108 10.30 1.32 -3.53
N TRP A 109 10.07 0.20 -2.85
CA TRP A 109 10.64 -1.08 -3.25
C TRP A 109 10.12 -1.53 -4.63
N MET A 110 8.82 -1.37 -4.91
CA MET A 110 8.26 -1.65 -6.25
C MET A 110 8.92 -0.80 -7.34
N ILE A 111 9.12 0.49 -7.10
CA ILE A 111 9.83 1.38 -8.03
C ILE A 111 11.28 0.91 -8.23
N ARG A 112 12.00 0.61 -7.14
CA ARG A 112 13.37 0.09 -7.20
C ARG A 112 13.46 -1.19 -8.02
N ASN A 113 12.52 -2.13 -7.86
CA ASN A 113 12.49 -3.39 -8.60
C ASN A 113 12.28 -3.15 -10.11
N SER A 114 11.49 -2.13 -10.47
CA SER A 114 11.26 -1.73 -11.86
C SER A 114 12.50 -1.13 -12.51
N ILE A 115 13.27 -0.32 -11.77
CA ILE A 115 14.48 0.34 -12.28
C ILE A 115 15.62 -0.68 -12.45
N LYS A 116 15.88 -1.52 -11.44
CA LYS A 116 17.00 -2.47 -11.43
C LYS A 116 16.85 -3.67 -12.38
N LYS A 117 15.82 -3.71 -13.24
CA LYS A 117 15.48 -4.86 -14.10
C LYS A 117 15.43 -6.17 -13.30
N SER A 118 14.83 -6.15 -12.10
CA SER A 118 14.63 -7.36 -11.29
C SER A 118 13.53 -8.29 -11.87
N PHE A 119 12.88 -7.82 -12.94
CA PHE A 119 11.83 -8.47 -13.72
C PHE A 119 12.15 -8.31 -15.20
#